data_AF-A0A939W8S6-F1
#
_entry.id   AF-A0A939W8S6-F1
#
_cell.length_a   1.000
_cell.length_b   1.000
_cell.length_c   1.000
_cell.angle_alpha   90.00
_cell.angle_beta   90.00
_cell.angle_gamma   90.00
#
_symmetry.space_group_name_H-M   'P 1'
#
loop_
_entity.id
_entity.type
_entity.pdbx_description
1 polymer ?
#
loop_
_entity_poly.entity_id
_entity_poly.type
_entity_poly.pdbx_seq_one_letter_code
_entity_poly.pdbx_strand_id
1 'polypeptide(L)'
;MKKFLYPILVVALVLTCLTACGEKKGNNFNQATNGAETTPTTEPKKGSDLYHDCGGEVVLCDYSKLTKPAEYPGVSDEELEKEYLSQIAEALADYPNYVRDESRDGTEIKEGDVVNIDYVGKLDGEAFAGGSDEEFDLEIGSGTFIEDFENGLIGKTVGTTVDVDCKFPDDYHSEDLAGKAVTFTITINYVGQKKDEADDEYIRRLSRGTYQSGEDYKKELRSMMEESAKKEYEDNLYEEVLKDMIENSEFKTILDEDVAFYENDMKSYYESYSAYYGMDVKEFVTEVGFSSYDAFLAKCHDDAVQYVKEYMVLEAIAAKEGITVTPEIFNERVEGYMASASMTDKEAFIEEYSNEYLNYCILNDLALELLVENAKKN
;
A
#
# COMPACT_ATOMS: atom_id res chain seq x y z
N MET A 1 12.07 -6.71 -20.24
CA MET A 1 12.85 -5.89 -19.29
C MET A 1 11.88 -4.95 -18.58
N LYS A 2 11.12 -5.48 -17.63
CA LYS A 2 10.24 -4.69 -16.75
C LYS A 2 11.05 -4.38 -15.49
N LYS A 3 11.22 -3.10 -15.16
CA LYS A 3 11.97 -2.63 -13.99
C LYS A 3 11.08 -2.88 -12.76
N PHE A 4 11.46 -3.81 -11.90
CA PHE A 4 10.86 -3.97 -10.59
C PHE A 4 11.29 -2.78 -9.71
N LEU A 5 10.35 -1.91 -9.37
CA LEU A 5 10.49 -0.95 -8.29
C LEU A 5 10.27 -1.72 -6.98
N TYR A 6 11.36 -1.99 -6.27
CA TYR A 6 11.36 -2.60 -4.94
C TYR A 6 11.03 -1.53 -3.90
N PRO A 7 10.01 -1.72 -3.04
CA PRO A 7 9.90 -0.91 -1.82
C PRO A 7 10.89 -1.46 -0.79
N ILE A 8 11.94 -0.68 -0.51
CA ILE A 8 12.78 -0.86 0.67
C ILE A 8 11.93 -0.41 1.86
N LEU A 9 11.33 -1.37 2.57
CA LEU A 9 10.61 -1.15 3.82
C LEU A 9 11.47 -1.72 4.96
N VAL A 10 12.37 -0.87 5.48
CA VAL A 10 12.99 -1.10 6.78
C VAL A 10 11.96 -0.74 7.83
N VAL A 11 11.19 -1.72 8.29
CA VAL A 11 10.37 -1.58 9.49
C VAL A 11 11.29 -1.81 10.68
N ALA A 12 12.05 -0.78 11.05
CA ALA A 12 12.24 -0.53 12.46
C ALA A 12 10.87 -0.08 12.97
N LEU A 13 10.37 -0.75 14.00
CA LEU A 13 9.19 -0.31 14.74
C LEU A 13 9.63 0.98 15.48
N VAL A 14 9.68 2.07 14.73
CA VAL A 14 9.63 3.44 15.22
C VAL A 14 8.23 3.89 14.88
N LEU A 15 7.42 4.08 15.91
CA LEU A 15 6.12 4.74 15.82
C LEU A 15 6.27 6.22 15.46
N THR A 16 7.07 6.58 14.46
CA THR A 16 6.94 7.88 13.80
C THR A 16 5.79 7.77 12.81
N CYS A 17 4.68 8.39 13.17
CA CYS A 17 3.45 8.52 12.40
C CYS A 17 3.71 8.77 10.91
N LEU A 18 3.48 7.75 10.09
CA LEU A 18 3.27 7.90 8.66
C LEU A 18 1.82 7.57 8.38
N THR A 19 0.95 8.59 8.39
CA THR A 19 -0.41 8.49 7.86
C THR A 19 -0.33 7.95 6.43
N ALA A 20 -0.75 6.71 6.26
CA ALA A 20 -1.09 6.15 4.96
C ALA A 20 -2.62 6.29 4.84
N CYS A 21 -3.07 7.33 4.14
CA CYS A 21 -4.44 7.37 3.66
C CYS A 21 -4.67 6.28 2.60
N GLY A 22 -5.82 5.62 2.66
CA GLY A 22 -6.53 5.12 1.47
C GLY A 22 -6.55 3.61 1.25
N GLU A 23 -7.70 2.99 1.57
CA GLU A 23 -8.14 1.71 1.01
C GLU A 23 -8.20 1.75 -0.55
N LYS A 24 -7.56 0.80 -1.25
CA LYS A 24 -8.19 -0.37 -1.92
C LYS A 24 -7.28 -1.01 -2.99
N LYS A 25 -7.21 -2.34 -2.89
CA LYS A 25 -7.16 -3.37 -3.94
C LYS A 25 -6.39 -3.07 -5.23
N GLY A 26 -5.35 -3.91 -5.43
CA GLY A 26 -5.07 -4.51 -6.73
C GLY A 26 -3.61 -4.42 -7.15
N ASN A 27 -2.79 -5.39 -6.74
CA ASN A 27 -1.90 -6.03 -7.71
C ASN A 27 -1.52 -7.44 -7.26
N ASN A 28 -1.77 -8.38 -8.17
CA ASN A 28 -1.64 -9.82 -7.98
C ASN A 28 -0.17 -10.23 -7.83
N PHE A 29 0.23 -10.52 -6.60
CA PHE A 29 1.32 -11.46 -6.32
C PHE A 29 0.68 -12.77 -5.82
N ASN A 30 0.07 -13.53 -6.73
CA ASN A 30 -0.46 -14.85 -6.43
C ASN A 30 0.16 -15.87 -7.37
N GLN A 31 1.10 -16.67 -6.85
CA GLN A 31 0.94 -18.11 -6.71
C GLN A 31 2.20 -18.73 -6.10
N ALA A 32 2.08 -19.14 -4.83
CA ALA A 32 2.56 -20.44 -4.36
C ALA A 32 1.91 -20.73 -3.00
N THR A 33 0.59 -20.97 -3.00
CA THR A 33 -0.04 -21.73 -1.91
C THR A 33 0.34 -23.19 -2.10
N ASN A 34 1.38 -23.62 -1.41
CA ASN A 34 1.54 -25.02 -1.04
C ASN A 34 1.60 -25.07 0.49
N GLY A 35 0.61 -25.72 1.08
CA GLY A 35 0.45 -25.88 2.52
C GLY A 35 1.62 -26.63 3.17
N ALA A 36 2.64 -25.88 3.55
CA ALA A 36 3.40 -26.18 4.74
C ALA A 36 2.93 -25.18 5.81
N GLU A 37 2.37 -25.67 6.92
CA GLU A 37 2.33 -24.91 8.17
C GLU A 37 3.79 -24.65 8.59
N THR A 38 4.45 -23.66 8.00
CA THR A 38 5.72 -23.16 8.51
C THR A 38 5.39 -22.25 9.67
N THR A 39 5.36 -22.85 10.86
CA THR A 39 5.36 -22.10 12.11
C THR A 39 6.62 -21.22 12.09
N PRO A 40 6.51 -19.88 12.29
CA PRO A 40 7.67 -19.03 12.48
C PRO A 40 8.54 -19.65 13.58
N THR A 41 9.82 -19.87 13.32
CA THR A 41 10.74 -20.50 14.28
C THR A 41 11.06 -19.60 15.49
N THR A 42 10.65 -18.33 15.44
CA THR A 42 10.77 -17.34 16.49
C THR A 42 9.42 -16.65 16.68
N GLU A 43 8.93 -16.58 17.94
CA GLU A 43 7.76 -15.76 18.25
C GLU A 43 8.11 -14.28 18.02
N PRO A 44 7.21 -13.48 17.42
CA PRO A 44 7.43 -12.05 17.29
C PRO A 44 7.56 -11.42 18.68
N LYS A 45 8.55 -10.53 18.85
CA LYS A 45 8.72 -9.75 20.08
C LYS A 45 7.43 -8.96 20.37
N LYS A 46 7.10 -8.82 21.66
CA LYS A 46 5.93 -8.07 22.12
C LYS A 46 6.25 -7.29 23.38
N GLY A 47 5.46 -6.25 23.61
CA GLY A 47 5.49 -5.48 24.84
C GLY A 47 6.87 -4.90 25.15
N SER A 48 7.36 -5.12 26.37
CA SER A 48 8.66 -4.59 26.83
C SER A 48 9.86 -5.13 26.05
N ASP A 49 9.73 -6.25 25.33
CA ASP A 49 10.82 -6.80 24.52
C ASP A 49 11.13 -5.92 23.28
N LEU A 50 10.24 -4.98 22.96
CA LEU A 50 10.40 -3.96 21.92
C LEU A 50 11.14 -2.72 22.42
N TYR A 51 11.30 -2.56 23.74
CA TYR A 51 11.87 -1.39 24.37
C TYR A 51 13.34 -1.62 24.77
N HIS A 52 14.18 -0.62 24.49
CA HIS A 52 15.55 -0.55 24.96
C HIS A 52 15.94 0.92 25.14
N ASP A 53 16.44 1.27 26.34
CA ASP A 53 16.92 2.62 26.67
C ASP A 53 18.40 2.73 26.29
N CYS A 54 18.79 3.76 25.53
CA CYS A 54 20.18 3.90 25.10
C CYS A 54 21.05 4.52 26.21
N GLY A 55 21.70 3.68 27.02
CA GLY A 55 22.43 4.08 28.23
C GLY A 55 23.75 4.85 28.03
N GLY A 56 24.06 5.26 26.79
CA GLY A 56 25.28 5.99 26.43
C GLY A 56 25.32 7.45 26.93
N GLU A 57 26.46 8.13 26.72
CA GLU A 57 26.61 9.56 27.03
C GLU A 57 26.84 10.36 25.73
N VAL A 58 26.02 11.39 25.51
CA VAL A 58 26.12 12.32 24.39
C VAL A 58 26.20 13.77 24.89
N VAL A 59 27.10 14.54 24.30
CA VAL A 59 27.16 15.99 24.44
C VAL A 59 26.55 16.61 23.19
N LEU A 60 25.34 17.16 23.34
CA LEU A 60 24.57 17.74 22.24
C LEU A 60 25.28 18.97 21.64
N CYS A 61 25.21 19.08 20.31
CA CYS A 61 25.58 20.29 19.60
C CYS A 61 24.63 21.46 19.92
N ASP A 62 24.94 22.65 19.39
CA ASP A 62 24.06 23.81 19.48
C ASP A 62 22.95 23.75 18.43
N TYR A 63 21.91 22.98 18.73
CA TYR A 63 20.75 22.77 17.84
C TYR A 63 19.85 23.99 17.67
N SER A 64 20.13 25.10 18.37
CA SER A 64 19.46 26.37 18.09
C SER A 64 19.87 26.99 16.75
N LYS A 65 20.89 26.43 16.10
CA LYS A 65 21.42 26.86 14.80
C LYS A 65 21.07 25.92 13.64
N LEU A 66 20.30 24.85 13.90
CA LEU A 66 19.82 23.98 12.82
C LEU A 66 19.03 24.81 11.81
N THR A 67 19.25 24.55 10.53
CA THR A 67 18.53 25.21 9.44
C THR A 67 17.65 24.19 8.73
N LYS A 68 16.42 24.57 8.36
CA LYS A 68 15.58 23.70 7.55
C LYS A 68 16.18 23.46 6.14
N PRO A 69 15.97 22.28 5.54
CA PRO A 69 15.99 22.09 4.09
C PRO A 69 15.13 23.09 3.31
N ALA A 70 15.31 23.09 1.99
CA ALA A 70 14.55 23.92 1.04
C ALA A 70 13.03 23.79 1.26
N GLU A 71 12.25 24.84 0.99
CA GLU A 71 10.81 24.80 1.24
C GLU A 71 10.11 23.68 0.44
N TYR A 72 9.05 23.11 1.03
CA TYR A 72 8.17 22.17 0.36
C TYR A 72 7.72 22.77 -0.99
N PRO A 73 8.12 22.18 -2.14
CA PRO A 73 7.86 22.77 -3.43
C PRO A 73 6.38 22.71 -3.84
N GLY A 74 5.56 21.93 -3.12
CA GLY A 74 4.20 21.63 -3.53
C GLY A 74 4.15 20.69 -4.74
N VAL A 75 2.94 20.39 -5.19
CA VAL A 75 2.71 19.66 -6.45
C VAL A 75 2.38 20.67 -7.53
N SER A 76 3.25 20.78 -8.54
CA SER A 76 3.02 21.69 -9.65
C SER A 76 1.86 21.22 -10.54
N ASP A 77 1.22 22.17 -11.24
CA ASP A 77 0.18 21.83 -12.24
C ASP A 77 0.74 20.96 -13.37
N GLU A 78 2.02 21.11 -13.72
CA GLU A 78 2.68 20.31 -14.75
C GLU A 78 2.86 18.85 -14.32
N GLU A 79 3.30 18.62 -13.08
CA GLU A 79 3.43 17.27 -12.51
C GLU A 79 2.08 16.59 -12.38
N LEU A 80 1.06 17.32 -11.90
CA LEU A 80 -0.30 16.80 -11.81
C LEU A 80 -0.84 16.43 -13.19
N GLU A 81 -0.67 17.28 -14.20
CA GLU A 81 -1.15 17.01 -15.56
C GLU A 81 -0.46 15.76 -16.13
N LYS A 82 0.86 15.65 -15.95
CA LYS A 82 1.63 14.50 -16.42
C LYS A 82 1.16 13.21 -15.74
N GLU A 83 0.96 13.22 -14.43
CA GLU A 83 0.49 12.05 -13.69
C GLU A 83 -0.93 11.66 -14.08
N TYR A 84 -1.84 12.65 -14.18
CA TYR A 84 -3.21 12.44 -14.65
C TYR A 84 -3.24 11.78 -16.03
N LEU A 85 -2.49 12.32 -17.01
CA LEU A 85 -2.43 11.75 -18.36
C LEU A 85 -1.79 10.36 -18.36
N SER A 86 -0.83 10.10 -17.50
CA SER A 86 -0.21 8.77 -17.36
C SER A 86 -1.23 7.75 -16.86
N GLN A 87 -1.96 8.05 -15.78
CA GLN A 87 -2.98 7.15 -15.22
C GLN A 87 -4.15 6.93 -16.18
N ILE A 88 -4.58 7.97 -16.90
CA ILE A 88 -5.61 7.85 -17.94
C ILE A 88 -5.14 6.97 -19.10
N ALA A 89 -3.88 7.11 -19.54
CA ALA A 89 -3.34 6.29 -20.62
C ALA A 89 -3.20 4.81 -20.22
N GLU A 90 -2.78 4.53 -18.99
CA GLU A 90 -2.74 3.18 -18.43
C GLU A 90 -4.15 2.58 -18.31
N ALA A 91 -5.10 3.35 -17.78
CA ALA A 91 -6.50 2.95 -17.70
C ALA A 91 -7.10 2.62 -19.08
N LEU A 92 -6.84 3.42 -20.11
CA LEU A 92 -7.32 3.16 -21.48
C LEU A 92 -6.66 1.95 -22.14
N ALA A 93 -5.44 1.58 -21.71
CA ALA A 93 -4.76 0.39 -22.20
C ALA A 93 -5.37 -0.89 -21.62
N ASP A 94 -5.72 -0.88 -20.33
CA ASP A 94 -6.28 -2.02 -19.62
C ASP A 94 -7.80 -2.13 -19.79
N TYR A 95 -8.49 -0.98 -19.84
CA TYR A 95 -9.95 -0.84 -19.95
C TYR A 95 -10.28 0.14 -21.08
N PRO A 96 -10.31 -0.31 -22.35
CA PRO A 96 -10.59 0.57 -23.48
C PRO A 96 -11.97 1.23 -23.35
N ASN A 97 -12.06 2.51 -23.74
CA ASN A 97 -13.33 3.22 -23.71
C ASN A 97 -14.22 2.78 -24.87
N TYR A 98 -15.22 1.94 -24.61
CA TYR A 98 -16.28 1.65 -25.56
C TYR A 98 -17.51 2.50 -25.28
N VAL A 99 -18.03 3.15 -26.32
CA VAL A 99 -19.26 3.95 -26.27
C VAL A 99 -20.28 3.36 -27.23
N ARG A 100 -21.57 3.57 -26.94
CA ARG A 100 -22.67 3.06 -27.76
C ARG A 100 -22.55 3.48 -29.22
N ASP A 101 -22.53 2.51 -30.12
CA ASP A 101 -22.72 2.73 -31.56
C ASP A 101 -24.21 2.67 -31.89
N GLU A 102 -24.86 3.85 -31.94
CA GLU A 102 -26.29 3.97 -32.27
C GLU A 102 -26.65 3.33 -33.62
N SER A 103 -25.70 3.22 -34.56
CA SER A 103 -25.96 2.60 -35.87
C SER A 103 -26.15 1.08 -35.78
N ARG A 104 -25.74 0.46 -34.66
CA ARG A 104 -25.86 -0.97 -34.38
C ARG A 104 -27.08 -1.31 -33.51
N ASP A 105 -27.86 -0.32 -33.08
CA ASP A 105 -29.07 -0.55 -32.30
C ASP A 105 -30.09 -1.43 -33.06
N GLY A 106 -30.60 -2.47 -32.39
CA GLY A 106 -31.55 -3.41 -32.99
C GLY A 106 -30.95 -4.30 -34.09
N THR A 107 -29.64 -4.28 -34.29
CA THR A 107 -28.94 -5.18 -35.22
C THR A 107 -28.52 -6.48 -34.53
N GLU A 108 -28.11 -7.48 -35.31
CA GLU A 108 -27.56 -8.73 -34.77
C GLU A 108 -26.10 -8.58 -34.34
N ILE A 109 -25.76 -9.21 -33.21
CA ILE A 109 -24.40 -9.38 -32.69
C ILE A 109 -23.61 -10.32 -33.61
N LYS A 110 -22.34 -10.00 -33.83
CA LYS A 110 -21.38 -10.78 -34.62
C LYS A 110 -20.13 -11.08 -33.80
N GLU A 111 -19.41 -12.10 -34.22
CA GLU A 111 -18.04 -12.37 -33.77
C GLU A 111 -17.18 -11.11 -33.91
N GLY A 112 -16.44 -10.76 -32.86
CA GLY A 112 -15.58 -9.57 -32.77
C GLY A 112 -16.31 -8.27 -32.48
N ASP A 113 -17.64 -8.26 -32.35
CA ASP A 113 -18.33 -7.11 -31.76
C ASP A 113 -17.96 -7.02 -30.27
N VAL A 114 -17.76 -5.79 -29.79
CA VAL A 114 -17.71 -5.52 -28.35
C VAL A 114 -19.11 -5.14 -27.91
N VAL A 115 -19.69 -5.88 -26.98
CA VAL A 115 -21.04 -5.63 -26.47
C VAL A 115 -21.00 -5.22 -25.02
N ASN A 116 -21.77 -4.19 -24.68
CA ASN A 116 -22.04 -3.86 -23.30
C ASN A 116 -23.22 -4.70 -22.80
N ILE A 117 -23.04 -5.42 -21.70
CA ILE A 117 -24.01 -6.36 -21.17
C ILE A 117 -24.22 -6.20 -19.66
N ASP A 118 -25.44 -6.49 -19.23
CA ASP A 118 -25.75 -6.80 -17.84
C ASP A 118 -26.10 -8.29 -17.78
N TYR A 119 -25.59 -9.03 -16.81
CA TYR A 119 -25.87 -10.46 -16.71
C TYR A 119 -26.09 -10.94 -15.28
N VAL A 120 -26.89 -12.00 -15.16
CA VAL A 120 -27.14 -12.72 -13.90
C VAL A 120 -27.07 -14.21 -14.16
N GLY A 121 -26.04 -14.85 -13.61
CA GLY A 121 -25.81 -16.29 -13.66
C GLY A 121 -26.57 -17.02 -12.56
N LYS A 122 -27.26 -18.10 -12.94
CA LYS A 122 -28.04 -18.95 -12.04
C LYS A 122 -27.61 -20.40 -12.13
N LEU A 123 -27.40 -21.03 -10.97
CA LEU A 123 -27.21 -22.46 -10.81
C LEU A 123 -28.47 -23.02 -10.12
N ASP A 124 -29.09 -24.03 -10.74
CA ASP A 124 -30.33 -24.64 -10.23
C ASP A 124 -31.46 -23.62 -9.94
N GLY A 125 -31.47 -22.50 -10.67
CA GLY A 125 -32.46 -21.42 -10.54
C GLY A 125 -32.12 -20.33 -9.52
N GLU A 126 -31.03 -20.48 -8.75
CA GLU A 126 -30.56 -19.50 -7.77
C GLU A 126 -29.32 -18.77 -8.29
N ALA A 127 -29.23 -17.45 -8.03
CA ALA A 127 -28.06 -16.67 -8.43
C ALA A 127 -26.84 -17.07 -7.60
N PHE A 128 -25.68 -17.23 -8.24
CA PHE A 128 -24.43 -17.58 -7.55
C PHE A 128 -23.50 -16.36 -7.42
N ALA A 129 -22.65 -16.39 -6.39
CA ALA A 129 -21.72 -15.30 -6.11
C ALA A 129 -20.68 -15.14 -7.25
N GLY A 130 -20.44 -13.90 -7.68
CA GLY A 130 -19.56 -13.61 -8.82
C GLY A 130 -20.16 -13.96 -10.19
N GLY A 131 -21.43 -14.38 -10.25
CA GLY A 131 -22.12 -14.70 -11.50
C GLY A 131 -22.88 -13.55 -12.14
N SER A 132 -22.79 -12.33 -11.59
CA SER A 132 -23.55 -11.17 -12.08
C SER A 132 -22.69 -9.92 -12.13
N ASP A 133 -22.86 -9.12 -13.16
CA ASP A 133 -22.30 -7.77 -13.28
C ASP A 133 -23.18 -6.90 -14.18
N GLU A 134 -22.96 -5.59 -14.11
CA GLU A 134 -23.67 -4.57 -14.89
C GLU A 134 -22.66 -3.72 -15.67
N GLU A 135 -23.09 -3.21 -16.83
CA GLU A 135 -22.29 -2.37 -17.73
C GLU A 135 -20.94 -2.99 -18.17
N PHE A 136 -20.88 -4.32 -18.30
CA PHE A 136 -19.65 -5.02 -18.66
C PHE A 136 -19.43 -5.01 -20.19
N ASP A 137 -18.25 -4.55 -20.63
CA ASP A 137 -17.86 -4.60 -22.05
C ASP A 137 -17.18 -5.94 -22.37
N LEU A 138 -17.79 -6.73 -23.26
CA LEU A 138 -17.31 -8.05 -23.69
C LEU A 138 -17.06 -8.08 -25.19
N GLU A 139 -15.82 -8.37 -25.61
CA GLU A 139 -15.53 -8.73 -26.99
C GLU A 139 -15.97 -10.18 -27.26
N ILE A 140 -16.94 -10.35 -28.16
CA ILE A 140 -17.49 -11.66 -28.52
C ILE A 140 -16.46 -12.45 -29.32
N GLY A 141 -16.09 -13.63 -28.83
CA GLY A 141 -15.04 -14.47 -29.39
C GLY A 141 -13.66 -14.27 -28.74
N SER A 142 -13.56 -13.44 -27.69
CA SER A 142 -12.29 -13.20 -26.98
C SER A 142 -11.85 -14.38 -26.12
N GLY A 143 -12.79 -15.24 -25.71
CA GLY A 143 -12.53 -16.31 -24.74
C GLY A 143 -12.32 -15.79 -23.31
N THR A 144 -12.78 -14.56 -23.04
CA THR A 144 -12.81 -14.00 -21.67
C THR A 144 -13.86 -14.72 -20.84
N PHE A 145 -15.00 -15.05 -21.46
CA PHE A 145 -16.07 -15.85 -20.89
C PHE A 145 -16.03 -17.27 -21.47
N ILE A 146 -16.78 -18.18 -20.85
CA ILE A 146 -16.92 -19.55 -21.34
C ILE A 146 -17.53 -19.55 -22.74
N GLU A 147 -17.08 -20.47 -23.61
CA GLU A 147 -17.41 -20.51 -25.03
C GLU A 147 -18.93 -20.49 -25.29
N ASP A 148 -19.71 -21.23 -24.51
CA ASP A 148 -21.18 -21.27 -24.62
C ASP A 148 -21.82 -19.89 -24.39
N PHE A 149 -21.25 -19.07 -23.51
CA PHE A 149 -21.75 -17.74 -23.18
C PHE A 149 -21.57 -16.80 -24.37
N GLU A 150 -20.35 -16.70 -24.91
CA GLU A 150 -20.03 -15.79 -26.02
C GLU A 150 -20.75 -16.23 -27.30
N ASN A 151 -20.72 -17.52 -27.62
CA ASN A 151 -21.42 -18.07 -28.79
C ASN A 151 -22.95 -17.92 -28.69
N GLY A 152 -23.51 -18.00 -27.48
CA GLY A 152 -24.93 -17.84 -27.22
C GLY A 152 -25.47 -16.44 -27.55
N LEU A 153 -24.59 -15.44 -27.60
CA LEU A 153 -24.93 -14.05 -27.95
C LEU A 153 -24.88 -13.78 -29.46
N ILE A 154 -24.13 -14.56 -30.23
CA ILE A 154 -24.02 -14.37 -31.69
C ILE A 154 -25.40 -14.51 -32.35
N GLY A 155 -25.77 -13.55 -33.20
CA GLY A 155 -27.06 -13.49 -33.87
C GLY A 155 -28.22 -13.01 -33.00
N LYS A 156 -28.01 -12.76 -31.70
CA LYS A 156 -29.02 -12.10 -30.86
C LYS A 156 -29.11 -10.62 -31.21
N THR A 157 -30.28 -10.04 -30.97
CA THR A 157 -30.56 -8.64 -31.30
C THR A 157 -30.13 -7.71 -30.16
N VAL A 158 -29.39 -6.67 -30.48
CA VAL A 158 -29.01 -5.61 -29.53
C VAL A 158 -30.24 -4.94 -28.94
N GLY A 159 -30.24 -4.69 -27.62
CA GLY A 159 -31.37 -4.14 -26.88
C GLY A 159 -32.36 -5.19 -26.35
N THR A 160 -32.01 -6.48 -26.44
CA THR A 160 -32.87 -7.57 -25.94
C THR A 160 -32.23 -8.27 -24.74
N THR A 161 -33.09 -8.86 -23.90
CA THR A 161 -32.67 -9.77 -22.83
C THR A 161 -32.89 -11.20 -23.29
N VAL A 162 -31.87 -12.04 -23.10
CA VAL A 162 -31.85 -13.45 -23.52
C VAL A 162 -31.37 -14.34 -22.38
N ASP A 163 -31.87 -15.56 -22.32
CA ASP A 163 -31.31 -16.60 -21.45
C ASP A 163 -30.35 -17.47 -22.30
N VAL A 164 -29.14 -17.70 -21.77
CA VAL A 164 -28.11 -18.53 -22.39
C VAL A 164 -27.72 -19.64 -21.41
N ASP A 165 -27.99 -20.88 -21.81
CA ASP A 165 -27.55 -22.06 -21.06
C ASP A 165 -26.08 -22.33 -21.38
N CYS A 166 -25.26 -22.47 -20.32
CA CYS A 166 -23.84 -22.70 -20.43
C CYS A 166 -23.41 -23.87 -19.55
N LYS A 167 -22.29 -24.51 -19.88
CA LYS A 167 -21.61 -25.45 -18.98
C LYS A 167 -20.20 -24.96 -18.65
N PHE A 168 -19.89 -24.85 -17.35
CA PHE A 168 -18.51 -24.60 -16.94
C PHE A 168 -17.60 -25.79 -17.27
N PRO A 169 -16.32 -25.55 -17.63
CA PRO A 169 -15.33 -26.61 -17.82
C PRO A 169 -15.21 -27.51 -16.58
N ASP A 170 -14.86 -28.79 -16.79
CA ASP A 170 -14.70 -29.74 -15.69
C ASP A 170 -13.46 -29.41 -14.81
N ASP A 171 -12.51 -28.63 -15.34
CA ASP A 171 -11.29 -28.15 -14.67
C ASP A 171 -11.37 -26.67 -14.24
N TYR A 172 -12.58 -26.13 -14.11
CA TYR A 172 -12.79 -24.76 -13.66
C TYR A 172 -12.29 -24.55 -12.22
N HIS A 173 -11.70 -23.39 -11.95
CA HIS A 173 -11.02 -23.07 -10.68
C HIS A 173 -11.94 -23.11 -9.44
N SER A 174 -13.25 -22.91 -9.64
CA SER A 174 -14.26 -23.03 -8.58
C SER A 174 -14.83 -24.44 -8.58
N GLU A 175 -14.56 -25.20 -7.50
CA GLU A 175 -15.06 -26.58 -7.34
C GLU A 175 -16.59 -26.65 -7.36
N ASP A 176 -17.28 -25.61 -6.88
CA ASP A 176 -18.74 -25.55 -6.85
C ASP A 176 -19.36 -25.37 -8.23
N LEU A 177 -18.62 -24.74 -9.16
CA LEU A 177 -19.07 -24.46 -10.52
C LEU A 177 -18.51 -25.44 -11.55
N ALA A 178 -17.40 -26.11 -11.26
CA ALA A 178 -16.74 -27.04 -12.18
C ALA A 178 -17.70 -28.10 -12.73
N GLY A 179 -17.79 -28.18 -14.06
CA GLY A 179 -18.65 -29.11 -14.78
C GLY A 179 -20.16 -28.87 -14.64
N LYS A 180 -20.60 -27.80 -13.95
CA LYS A 180 -22.03 -27.51 -13.74
C LYS A 180 -22.64 -26.82 -14.95
N ALA A 181 -23.90 -27.16 -15.20
CA ALA A 181 -24.75 -26.41 -16.12
C ALA A 181 -25.37 -25.22 -15.37
N VAL A 182 -25.34 -24.05 -16.00
CA VAL A 182 -25.90 -22.80 -15.47
C VAL A 182 -26.66 -22.08 -16.57
N THR A 183 -27.55 -21.18 -16.18
CA THR A 183 -28.24 -20.29 -17.12
C THR A 183 -27.89 -18.85 -16.78
N PHE A 184 -27.44 -18.09 -17.78
CA PHE A 184 -27.22 -16.65 -17.67
C PHE A 184 -28.39 -15.91 -18.30
N THR A 185 -29.06 -15.05 -17.52
CA THR A 185 -29.97 -14.04 -18.07
C THR A 185 -29.13 -12.82 -18.41
N ILE A 186 -29.03 -12.47 -19.69
CA ILE A 186 -28.14 -11.44 -20.23
C ILE A 186 -28.98 -10.37 -20.94
N THR A 187 -28.85 -9.12 -20.52
CA THR A 187 -29.36 -7.95 -21.25
C THR A 187 -28.24 -7.39 -22.11
N ILE A 188 -28.48 -7.30 -23.42
CA ILE A 188 -27.55 -6.71 -24.37
C ILE A 188 -27.88 -5.22 -24.50
N ASN A 189 -27.08 -4.36 -23.88
CA ASN A 189 -27.35 -2.92 -23.84
C ASN A 189 -27.06 -2.27 -25.20
N TYR A 190 -25.83 -2.45 -25.71
CA TYR A 190 -25.41 -1.90 -27.00
C TYR A 190 -24.17 -2.63 -27.55
N VAL A 191 -23.89 -2.44 -28.84
CA VAL A 191 -22.56 -2.70 -29.42
C VAL A 191 -21.72 -1.45 -29.24
N GLY A 192 -20.53 -1.62 -28.67
CA GLY A 192 -19.57 -0.56 -28.39
C GLY A 192 -18.65 -0.29 -29.57
N GLN A 193 -18.39 0.98 -29.84
CA GLN A 193 -17.28 1.44 -30.68
C GLN A 193 -16.20 2.03 -29.79
N LYS A 194 -14.94 1.76 -30.13
CA LYS A 194 -13.81 2.28 -29.38
C LYS A 194 -13.70 3.81 -29.54
N LYS A 195 -13.51 4.50 -28.42
CA LYS A 195 -13.15 5.91 -28.33
C LYS A 195 -11.76 6.01 -27.71
N ASP A 196 -10.88 6.78 -28.33
CA ASP A 196 -9.49 6.91 -27.84
C ASP A 196 -9.35 7.88 -26.66
N GLU A 197 -10.35 8.73 -26.44
CA GLU A 197 -10.36 9.74 -25.39
C GLU A 197 -11.11 9.24 -24.14
N ALA A 198 -10.57 9.55 -22.96
CA ALA A 198 -11.28 9.44 -21.69
C ALA A 198 -12.11 10.70 -21.47
N ASP A 199 -13.44 10.55 -21.49
CA ASP A 199 -14.39 11.59 -21.12
C ASP A 199 -14.95 11.37 -19.71
N ASP A 200 -15.80 12.29 -19.25
CA ASP A 200 -16.41 12.20 -17.92
C ASP A 200 -17.25 10.92 -17.75
N GLU A 201 -17.87 10.42 -18.82
CA GLU A 201 -18.65 9.18 -18.79
C GLU A 201 -17.74 7.96 -18.58
N TYR A 202 -16.61 7.89 -19.28
CA TYR A 202 -15.59 6.86 -19.08
C TYR A 202 -15.08 6.86 -17.63
N ILE A 203 -14.72 8.02 -17.10
CA ILE A 203 -14.18 8.16 -15.74
C ILE A 203 -15.23 7.76 -14.71
N ARG A 204 -16.49 8.15 -14.90
CA ARG A 204 -17.59 7.74 -14.04
C ARG A 204 -17.81 6.23 -14.07
N ARG A 205 -17.83 5.62 -15.25
CA ARG A 205 -18.01 4.16 -15.40
C ARG A 205 -16.86 3.39 -14.74
N LEU A 206 -15.62 3.75 -15.08
CA LEU A 206 -14.42 3.09 -14.57
C LEU A 206 -14.31 3.18 -13.04
N SER A 207 -14.65 4.35 -12.48
CA SER A 207 -14.65 4.57 -11.04
C SER A 207 -15.91 4.07 -10.31
N ARG A 208 -16.84 3.41 -11.02
CA ARG A 208 -18.16 2.98 -10.52
C ARG A 208 -18.92 4.11 -9.81
N GLY A 209 -18.83 5.31 -10.37
CA GLY A 209 -19.47 6.53 -9.87
C GLY A 209 -18.75 7.22 -8.72
N THR A 210 -17.55 6.78 -8.34
CA THR A 210 -16.74 7.46 -7.31
C THR A 210 -16.34 8.85 -7.76
N TYR A 211 -15.95 9.02 -9.03
CA TYR A 211 -15.65 10.30 -9.65
C TYR A 211 -16.71 10.62 -10.71
N GLN A 212 -17.24 11.86 -10.73
CA GLN A 212 -18.27 12.25 -11.70
C GLN A 212 -17.69 12.81 -13.00
N SER A 213 -16.42 13.24 -12.98
CA SER A 213 -15.73 13.86 -14.09
C SER A 213 -14.21 13.68 -13.99
N GLY A 214 -13.49 13.99 -15.07
CA GLY A 214 -12.03 14.03 -15.04
C GLY A 214 -11.47 15.10 -14.12
N GLU A 215 -12.17 16.22 -13.96
CA GLU A 215 -11.79 17.26 -13.01
C GLU A 215 -11.92 16.80 -11.55
N ASP A 216 -12.97 16.04 -11.22
CA ASP A 216 -13.13 15.47 -9.87
C ASP A 216 -12.00 14.49 -9.54
N TYR A 217 -11.67 13.62 -10.50
CA TYR A 217 -10.56 12.68 -10.34
C TYR A 217 -9.21 13.39 -10.25
N LYS A 218 -8.95 14.41 -11.10
CA LYS A 218 -7.72 15.21 -11.05
C LYS A 218 -7.57 15.95 -9.71
N LYS A 219 -8.67 16.42 -9.11
CA LYS A 219 -8.65 17.03 -7.77
C LYS A 219 -8.27 16.04 -6.69
N GLU A 220 -8.82 14.82 -6.73
CA GLU A 220 -8.46 13.77 -5.77
C GLU A 220 -6.98 13.38 -5.92
N LEU A 221 -6.53 13.20 -7.17
CA LEU A 221 -5.14 12.91 -7.49
C LEU A 221 -4.19 14.00 -6.94
N ARG A 222 -4.56 15.29 -7.10
CA ARG A 222 -3.81 16.40 -6.50
C ARG A 222 -3.70 16.25 -4.98
N SER A 223 -4.82 15.96 -4.30
CA SER A 223 -4.82 15.79 -2.84
C SER A 223 -3.89 14.66 -2.41
N MET A 224 -3.95 13.51 -3.09
CA MET A 224 -3.08 12.36 -2.82
C MET A 224 -1.59 12.69 -3.06
N MET A 225 -1.28 13.36 -4.17
CA MET A 225 0.09 13.78 -4.47
C MET A 225 0.60 14.80 -3.45
N GLU A 226 -0.23 15.75 -3.04
CA GLU A 226 0.14 16.78 -2.04
C GLU A 226 0.37 16.17 -0.66
N GLU A 227 -0.45 15.19 -0.27
CA GLU A 227 -0.24 14.44 0.97
C GLU A 227 1.07 13.63 0.92
N SER A 228 1.29 12.89 -0.17
CA SER A 228 2.51 12.09 -0.36
C SER A 228 3.76 12.96 -0.36
N ALA A 229 3.75 14.07 -1.11
CA ALA A 229 4.91 14.94 -1.23
C ALA A 229 5.17 15.74 0.06
N LYS A 230 4.12 16.11 0.81
CA LYS A 230 4.28 16.72 2.13
C LYS A 230 4.91 15.74 3.12
N LYS A 231 4.47 14.49 3.11
CA LYS A 231 5.00 13.43 3.96
C LYS A 231 6.48 13.15 3.65
N GLU A 232 6.81 12.96 2.37
CA GLU A 232 8.20 12.79 1.92
C GLU A 232 9.08 13.99 2.33
N TYR A 233 8.54 15.20 2.24
CA TYR A 233 9.25 16.40 2.71
C TYR A 233 9.48 16.39 4.24
N GLU A 234 8.48 16.00 5.03
CA GLU A 234 8.60 15.89 6.49
C GLU A 234 9.61 14.80 6.89
N ASP A 235 9.60 13.65 6.22
CA ASP A 235 10.55 12.55 6.45
C ASP A 235 11.99 12.96 6.14
N ASN A 236 12.22 13.56 4.97
CA ASN A 236 13.54 14.09 4.61
C ASN A 236 14.02 15.16 5.61
N LEU A 237 13.11 16.01 6.09
CA LEU A 237 13.43 17.01 7.09
C LEU A 237 13.84 16.37 8.42
N TYR A 238 13.16 15.30 8.85
CA TYR A 238 13.52 14.54 10.05
C TYR A 238 14.90 13.88 9.91
N GLU A 239 15.14 13.21 8.78
CA GLU A 239 16.42 12.57 8.49
C GLU A 239 17.57 13.58 8.46
N GLU A 240 17.41 14.73 7.79
CA GLU A 240 18.44 15.76 7.72
C GLU A 240 18.74 16.38 9.09
N VAL A 241 17.69 16.65 9.88
CA VAL A 241 17.85 17.21 11.24
C VAL A 241 18.59 16.23 12.15
N LEU A 242 18.20 14.95 12.15
CA LEU A 242 18.86 13.93 12.95
C LEU A 242 20.31 13.72 12.50
N LYS A 243 20.55 13.70 11.19
CA LYS A 243 21.90 13.60 10.64
C LYS A 243 22.78 14.76 11.10
N ASP A 244 22.32 16.01 11.01
CA ASP A 244 23.10 17.18 11.44
C ASP A 244 23.35 17.13 12.96
N MET A 245 22.36 16.70 13.74
CA MET A 245 22.54 16.47 15.18
C MET A 245 23.63 15.45 15.48
N ILE A 246 23.65 14.32 14.75
CA ILE A 246 24.61 13.24 14.97
C ILE A 246 26.01 13.64 14.49
N GLU A 247 26.13 14.32 13.36
CA GLU A 247 27.42 14.74 12.81
C GLU A 247 28.11 15.81 13.67
N ASN A 248 27.34 16.64 14.39
CA ASN A 248 27.89 17.75 15.18
C ASN A 248 27.87 17.51 16.71
N SER A 249 27.18 16.48 17.20
CA SER A 249 27.21 16.11 18.62
C SER A 249 28.38 15.18 18.93
N GLU A 250 28.82 15.16 20.19
CA GLU A 250 29.91 14.30 20.63
C GLU A 250 29.38 13.11 21.43
N PHE A 251 29.48 11.92 20.84
CA PHE A 251 29.13 10.66 21.51
C PHE A 251 30.33 10.17 22.34
N LYS A 252 30.24 10.30 23.67
CA LYS A 252 31.29 9.91 24.60
C LYS A 252 31.38 8.40 24.75
N THR A 253 30.23 7.75 24.82
CA THR A 253 30.12 6.29 24.97
C THR A 253 28.90 5.81 24.19
N ILE A 254 29.09 4.78 23.36
CA ILE A 254 28.04 3.98 22.73
C ILE A 254 28.21 2.56 23.29
N LEU A 255 27.15 1.98 23.84
CA LEU A 255 27.25 0.66 24.48
C LEU A 255 27.02 -0.45 23.44
N ASP A 256 27.86 -1.47 23.47
CA ASP A 256 27.74 -2.63 22.57
C ASP A 256 26.39 -3.35 22.74
N GLU A 257 25.80 -3.30 23.94
CA GLU A 257 24.50 -3.90 24.22
C GLU A 257 23.34 -3.15 23.53
N ASP A 258 23.42 -1.82 23.43
CA ASP A 258 22.45 -1.01 22.69
C ASP A 258 22.50 -1.37 21.21
N VAL A 259 23.71 -1.44 20.64
CA VAL A 259 23.91 -1.80 19.23
C VAL A 259 23.41 -3.23 18.97
N ALA A 260 23.73 -4.17 19.86
CA ALA A 260 23.29 -5.56 19.72
C ALA A 260 21.76 -5.71 19.78
N PHE A 261 21.07 -4.89 20.57
CA PHE A 261 19.61 -4.90 20.64
C PHE A 261 18.99 -4.58 19.27
N TYR A 262 19.33 -3.43 18.68
CA TYR A 262 18.80 -3.01 17.38
C TYR A 262 19.27 -3.91 16.24
N GLU A 263 20.52 -4.38 16.29
CA GLU A 263 21.06 -5.31 15.30
C GLU A 263 20.27 -6.64 15.31
N ASN A 264 19.95 -7.16 16.50
CA ASN A 264 19.14 -8.37 16.63
C ASN A 264 17.68 -8.14 16.23
N ASP A 265 17.14 -6.96 16.49
CA ASP A 265 15.79 -6.58 16.08
C ASP A 265 15.64 -6.62 14.56
N MET A 266 16.56 -5.97 13.85
CA MET A 266 16.62 -6.00 12.39
C MET A 266 16.75 -7.42 11.85
N LYS A 267 17.62 -8.26 12.43
CA LYS A 267 17.77 -9.66 12.01
C LYS A 267 16.48 -10.45 12.19
N SER A 268 15.83 -10.30 13.35
CA SER A 268 14.59 -11.00 13.69
C SER A 268 13.46 -10.67 12.72
N TYR A 269 13.42 -9.42 12.23
CA TYR A 269 12.48 -9.00 11.18
C TYR A 269 12.68 -9.80 9.88
N TYR A 270 13.91 -9.84 9.34
CA TYR A 270 14.20 -10.59 8.11
C TYR A 270 13.99 -12.09 8.27
N GLU A 271 14.30 -12.65 9.45
CA GLU A 271 14.03 -14.05 9.76
C GLU A 271 12.53 -14.35 9.73
N SER A 272 11.72 -13.54 10.42
CA SER A 272 10.26 -13.69 10.46
C SER A 272 9.65 -13.61 9.05
N TYR A 273 10.10 -12.64 8.25
CA TYR A 273 9.58 -12.42 6.91
C TYR A 273 10.02 -13.53 5.94
N SER A 274 11.28 -13.97 6.00
CA SER A 274 11.75 -15.11 5.20
C SER A 274 10.99 -16.39 5.54
N ALA A 275 10.70 -16.65 6.83
CA ALA A 275 9.90 -17.78 7.27
C ALA A 275 8.45 -17.71 6.77
N TYR A 276 7.86 -16.51 6.73
CA TYR A 276 6.52 -16.30 6.16
C TYR A 276 6.46 -16.69 4.67
N TYR A 277 7.52 -16.42 3.90
CA TYR A 277 7.63 -16.85 2.50
C TYR A 277 8.18 -18.27 2.33
N GLY A 278 8.47 -19.00 3.42
CA GLY A 278 9.05 -20.34 3.37
C GLY A 278 10.47 -20.37 2.77
N MET A 279 11.22 -19.28 2.88
CA MET A 279 12.57 -19.11 2.34
C MET A 279 13.63 -19.16 3.44
N ASP A 280 14.83 -19.64 3.13
CA ASP A 280 15.99 -19.46 4.01
C ASP A 280 16.36 -17.97 4.05
N VAL A 281 16.65 -17.44 5.24
CA VAL A 281 16.96 -16.00 5.41
C VAL A 281 18.13 -15.54 4.55
N LYS A 282 19.13 -16.39 4.28
CA LYS A 282 20.29 -16.03 3.45
C LYS A 282 19.91 -15.88 1.99
N GLU A 283 19.04 -16.77 1.51
CA GLU A 283 18.48 -16.67 0.15
C GLU A 283 17.56 -15.45 0.06
N PHE A 284 16.69 -15.27 1.05
CA PHE A 284 15.76 -14.15 1.12
C PHE A 284 16.48 -12.80 1.03
N VAL A 285 17.50 -12.55 1.86
CA VAL A 285 18.21 -11.26 1.83
C VAL A 285 18.88 -11.00 0.48
N THR A 286 19.34 -12.04 -0.21
CA THR A 286 19.93 -11.87 -1.55
C THR A 286 18.89 -11.54 -2.61
N GLU A 287 17.71 -12.15 -2.54
CA GLU A 287 16.60 -11.89 -3.46
C GLU A 287 16.01 -10.48 -3.30
N VAL A 288 16.03 -9.94 -2.07
CA VAL A 288 15.61 -8.55 -1.79
C VAL A 288 16.71 -7.51 -2.01
N GLY A 289 17.90 -7.93 -2.48
CA GLY A 289 18.90 -7.02 -3.04
C GLY A 289 20.21 -6.88 -2.27
N PHE A 290 20.42 -7.60 -1.17
CA PHE A 290 21.75 -7.65 -0.53
C PHE A 290 22.71 -8.49 -1.36
N SER A 291 23.95 -8.02 -1.51
CA SER A 291 24.97 -8.74 -2.30
C SER A 291 25.41 -10.07 -1.68
N SER A 292 25.24 -10.23 -0.37
CA SER A 292 25.50 -11.44 0.41
C SER A 292 24.89 -11.33 1.80
N TYR A 293 24.77 -12.45 2.51
CA TYR A 293 24.37 -12.45 3.92
C TYR A 293 25.37 -11.68 4.81
N ASP A 294 26.68 -11.74 4.54
CA ASP A 294 27.67 -10.96 5.28
C ASP A 294 27.51 -9.45 5.06
N ALA A 295 27.16 -9.03 3.83
CA ALA A 295 26.83 -7.63 3.54
C ALA A 295 25.55 -7.18 4.24
N PHE A 296 24.56 -8.06 4.36
CA PHE A 296 23.37 -7.81 5.17
C PHE A 296 23.72 -7.64 6.65
N LEU A 297 24.50 -8.55 7.24
CA LEU A 297 24.92 -8.44 8.64
C LEU A 297 25.71 -7.16 8.92
N ALA A 298 26.62 -6.78 8.02
CA ALA A 298 27.36 -5.52 8.14
C ALA A 298 26.42 -4.31 8.08
N LYS A 299 25.43 -4.31 7.17
CA LYS A 299 24.43 -3.24 7.10
C LYS A 299 23.57 -3.16 8.36
N CYS A 300 23.13 -4.30 8.91
CA CYS A 300 22.40 -4.32 10.19
C CYS A 300 23.23 -3.70 11.33
N HIS A 301 24.52 -4.01 11.39
CA HIS A 301 25.39 -3.42 12.40
C HIS A 301 25.55 -1.90 12.21
N ASP A 302 25.85 -1.46 10.99
CA ASP A 302 26.04 -0.04 10.68
C ASP A 302 24.76 0.77 10.98
N ASP A 303 23.59 0.22 10.63
CA ASP A 303 22.28 0.83 10.90
C ASP A 303 21.94 0.83 12.39
N ALA A 304 22.23 -0.26 13.11
CA ALA A 304 22.03 -0.32 14.55
C ALA A 304 22.87 0.73 15.28
N VAL A 305 24.13 0.93 14.88
CA VAL A 305 24.96 2.02 15.41
C VAL A 305 24.32 3.38 15.13
N GLN A 306 23.69 3.56 13.97
CA GLN A 306 22.98 4.81 13.66
C GLN A 306 21.74 5.01 14.51
N TYR A 307 20.90 3.99 14.66
CA TYR A 307 19.71 4.05 15.50
C TYR A 307 20.05 4.38 16.96
N VAL A 308 21.08 3.74 17.52
CA VAL A 308 21.53 4.07 18.88
C VAL A 308 21.91 5.54 18.99
N LYS A 309 22.62 6.10 18.00
CA LYS A 309 22.99 7.52 18.01
C LYS A 309 21.77 8.45 17.89
N GLU A 310 20.81 8.11 17.04
CA GLU A 310 19.55 8.84 16.88
C GLU A 310 18.78 8.89 18.21
N TYR A 311 18.56 7.74 18.84
CA TYR A 311 17.85 7.65 20.11
C TYR A 311 18.59 8.35 21.25
N MET A 312 19.91 8.18 21.37
CA MET A 312 20.71 8.91 22.36
C MET A 312 20.55 10.44 22.21
N VAL A 313 20.53 10.95 20.97
CA VAL A 313 20.32 12.38 20.72
C VAL A 313 18.92 12.81 21.16
N LEU A 314 17.89 12.07 20.76
CA LEU A 314 16.49 12.40 21.06
C LEU A 314 16.20 12.33 22.56
N GLU A 315 16.67 11.31 23.25
CA GLU A 315 16.59 11.16 24.71
C GLU A 315 17.30 12.31 25.43
N ALA A 316 18.51 12.68 24.99
CA ALA A 316 19.25 13.78 25.58
C ALA A 316 18.55 15.13 25.35
N ILE A 317 17.89 15.32 24.19
CA ILE A 317 17.05 16.49 23.93
C ILE A 317 15.83 16.51 24.83
N ALA A 318 15.12 15.39 24.94
CA ALA A 318 13.97 15.25 25.83
C ALA A 318 14.34 15.59 27.28
N ALA A 319 15.46 15.05 27.77
CA ALA A 319 15.97 15.34 29.12
C ALA A 319 16.37 16.81 29.30
N LYS A 320 17.05 17.41 28.31
CA LYS A 320 17.50 18.81 28.36
C LYS A 320 16.34 19.81 28.33
N GLU A 321 15.32 19.55 27.53
CA GLU A 321 14.14 20.41 27.38
C GLU A 321 13.02 20.08 28.39
N GLY A 322 13.16 18.99 29.14
CA GLY A 322 12.16 18.56 30.13
C GLY A 322 10.87 18.05 29.49
N ILE A 323 10.98 17.40 28.33
CA ILE A 323 9.84 16.79 27.63
C ILE A 323 9.31 15.64 28.48
N THR A 324 7.99 15.58 28.65
CA THR A 324 7.32 14.53 29.42
C THR A 324 6.07 14.08 28.69
N VAL A 325 5.80 12.77 28.74
CA VAL A 325 4.58 12.19 28.17
C VAL A 325 3.49 12.23 29.24
N THR A 326 2.59 13.20 29.13
CA THR A 326 1.42 13.26 30.03
C THR A 326 0.37 12.23 29.60
N PRO A 327 -0.59 11.85 30.46
CA PRO A 327 -1.67 10.95 30.07
C PRO A 327 -2.49 11.45 28.88
N GLU A 328 -2.66 12.76 28.74
CA GLU A 328 -3.35 13.37 27.61
C GLU A 328 -2.58 13.16 26.31
N ILE A 329 -1.28 13.48 26.31
CA ILE A 329 -0.39 13.27 25.15
C ILE A 329 -0.31 11.78 24.80
N PHE A 330 -0.17 10.92 25.80
CA PHE A 330 -0.13 9.47 25.60
C PHE A 330 -1.37 8.98 24.87
N ASN A 331 -2.56 9.38 25.34
CA ASN A 331 -3.81 8.95 24.74
C ASN A 331 -3.98 9.46 23.31
N GLU A 332 -3.65 10.74 23.06
CA GLU A 332 -3.72 11.35 21.73
C GLU A 332 -2.78 10.63 20.74
N ARG A 333 -1.53 10.40 21.13
CA ARG A 333 -0.53 9.77 20.26
C ARG A 333 -0.83 8.31 19.99
N VAL A 334 -1.25 7.55 21.01
CA VAL A 334 -1.69 6.16 20.83
C VAL A 334 -2.89 6.05 19.89
N GLU A 335 -3.85 6.98 19.96
CA GLU A 335 -4.97 7.01 19.00
C GLU A 335 -4.49 7.27 17.57
N GLY A 336 -3.50 8.16 17.39
CA GLY A 336 -2.86 8.38 16.10
C GLY A 336 -2.14 7.14 15.55
N TYR A 337 -1.37 6.46 16.41
CA TYR A 337 -0.69 5.21 16.07
C TYR A 337 -1.67 4.10 15.70
N MET A 338 -2.73 3.93 16.47
CA MET A 338 -3.81 2.96 16.19
C MET A 338 -4.48 3.21 14.85
N ALA A 339 -4.79 4.49 14.54
CA ALA A 339 -5.37 4.86 13.25
C ALA A 339 -4.45 4.47 12.08
N SER A 340 -3.13 4.70 12.22
CA SER A 340 -2.14 4.28 11.21
C SER A 340 -2.03 2.76 11.07
N ALA A 341 -2.16 2.02 12.18
CA ALA A 341 -2.15 0.56 12.20
C ALA A 341 -3.50 -0.08 11.82
N SER A 342 -4.53 0.72 11.50
CA SER A 342 -5.91 0.25 11.29
C SER A 342 -6.46 -0.57 12.47
N MET A 343 -5.98 -0.31 13.68
CA MET A 343 -6.42 -0.96 14.91
C MET A 343 -7.43 -0.08 15.64
N THR A 344 -8.49 -0.69 16.19
CA THR A 344 -9.57 0.03 16.89
C THR A 344 -9.70 -0.34 18.36
N ASP A 345 -9.07 -1.44 18.78
CA ASP A 345 -9.02 -1.91 20.16
C ASP A 345 -7.76 -1.38 20.84
N LYS A 346 -7.95 -0.40 21.73
CA LYS A 346 -6.85 0.31 22.38
C LYS A 346 -6.16 -0.56 23.43
N GLU A 347 -6.94 -1.36 24.16
CA GLU A 347 -6.41 -2.28 25.15
C GLU A 347 -5.53 -3.35 24.50
N ALA A 348 -5.98 -3.94 23.39
CA ALA A 348 -5.18 -4.90 22.63
C ALA A 348 -3.91 -4.26 22.05
N PHE A 349 -4.00 -3.03 21.54
CA PHE A 349 -2.84 -2.29 21.05
C PHE A 349 -1.80 -2.05 22.17
N ILE A 350 -2.25 -1.59 23.34
CA ILE A 350 -1.36 -1.37 24.49
C ILE A 350 -0.80 -2.69 25.02
N GLU A 351 -1.54 -3.80 24.97
CA GLU A 351 -1.02 -5.12 25.35
C GLU A 351 0.08 -5.59 24.39
N GLU A 352 -0.12 -5.39 23.09
CA GLU A 352 0.83 -5.78 22.05
C GLU A 352 2.13 -4.98 22.12
N TYR A 353 2.03 -3.66 22.33
CA TYR A 353 3.19 -2.77 22.28
C TYR A 353 3.74 -2.40 23.66
N SER A 354 3.00 -2.60 24.75
CA SER A 354 3.28 -2.12 26.13
C SER A 354 3.25 -0.60 26.29
N ASN A 355 2.86 -0.15 27.50
CA ASN A 355 2.93 1.26 27.86
C ASN A 355 4.36 1.81 27.84
N GLU A 356 5.36 0.99 28.21
CA GLU A 356 6.75 1.42 28.34
C GLU A 356 7.33 1.82 26.98
N TYR A 357 7.26 0.91 26.01
CA TYR A 357 7.66 1.17 24.63
C TYR A 357 6.85 2.30 23.99
N LEU A 358 5.53 2.35 24.17
CA LEU A 358 4.71 3.44 23.62
C LEU A 358 5.11 4.81 24.21
N ASN A 359 5.35 4.89 25.51
CA ASN A 359 5.85 6.13 26.12
C ASN A 359 7.23 6.52 25.56
N TYR A 360 8.10 5.54 25.36
CA TYR A 360 9.42 5.77 24.79
C TYR A 360 9.34 6.32 23.36
N CYS A 361 8.53 5.72 22.48
CA CYS A 361 8.31 6.24 21.13
C CYS A 361 7.77 7.68 21.16
N ILE A 362 6.75 7.92 21.97
CA ILE A 362 6.14 9.26 22.07
C ILE A 362 7.13 10.30 22.58
N LEU A 363 7.98 9.95 23.55
CA LEU A 363 9.00 10.86 24.07
C LEU A 363 9.99 11.27 22.96
N ASN A 364 10.45 10.30 22.18
CA ASN A 364 11.40 10.52 21.08
C ASN A 364 10.76 11.31 19.93
N ASP A 365 9.50 11.03 19.58
CA ASP A 365 8.73 11.80 18.59
C ASP A 365 8.63 13.28 18.99
N LEU A 366 8.27 13.56 20.24
CA LEU A 366 8.17 14.93 20.75
C LEU A 366 9.53 15.66 20.73
N ALA A 367 10.62 14.96 21.01
CA ALA A 367 11.96 15.51 20.92
C ALA A 367 12.35 15.84 19.47
N LEU A 368 12.02 14.96 18.53
CA LEU A 368 12.25 15.16 17.10
C LEU A 368 11.44 16.34 16.56
N GLU A 369 10.15 16.40 16.91
CA GLU A 369 9.26 17.52 16.56
C GLU A 369 9.83 18.85 17.04
N LEU A 370 10.34 18.92 18.27
CA LEU A 370 10.97 20.12 18.82
C LEU A 370 12.22 20.53 18.01
N LEU A 371 13.09 19.56 17.66
CA LEU A 371 14.27 19.83 16.84
C LEU A 371 13.88 20.41 15.48
N VAL A 372 12.87 19.82 14.86
CA VAL A 372 12.38 20.22 13.54
C VAL A 372 11.69 21.57 13.57
N GLU A 373 10.89 21.85 14.59
CA GLU A 373 10.29 23.17 14.80
C GLU A 373 11.36 24.26 15.00
N ASN A 374 12.47 23.93 15.66
CA ASN A 374 13.60 24.84 15.81
C ASN A 374 14.31 25.06 14.47
N ALA A 375 14.54 23.99 13.71
CA ALA A 375 15.13 24.09 12.36
C ALA A 375 14.26 24.94 11.41
N LYS A 376 12.92 24.84 11.50
CA LYS A 376 11.97 25.63 10.70
C LYS A 376 11.98 27.14 11.03
N LYS A 377 12.47 27.55 12.21
CA LYS A 377 12.50 28.97 12.65
C LYS A 377 13.73 29.74 12.15
N ASN A 378 14.80 29.03 11.82
CA ASN A 378 16.06 29.58 11.32
C ASN A 378 16.11 29.51 9.80
#